data_AF-A0A6J8DBU1-F1
#
_entry.id   AF-A0A6J8DBU1-F1
#
_cell.length_a   1.000
_cell.length_b   1.000
_cell.length_c   1.000
_cell.angle_alpha   90.00
_cell.angle_beta   90.00
_cell.angle_gamma   90.00
#
_symmetry.space_group_name_H-M   'P 1'
#
loop_
_entity.id
_entity.type
_entity.pdbx_description
1 polymer ?
#
loop_
_entity_poly.entity_id
_entity_poly.type
_entity_poly.pdbx_seq_one_letter_code
_entity_poly.pdbx_strand_id
1 'polypeptide(L)'
;MDSIRGLVLVLLMVLLISTAVYVTTRGITHTLIWNYDGNNAMDKNQDLLLPDDLKNIYRIHFLLKTKSEDIDFADSLNKYGCWCSQNGTSNPVDELDKCCLEHQMCLTKIVLNGCPVSSSYYSYQQCFGSIFKCTDRDQCKHKFCMCDIEAADCLSNRELYYNQRWKDGNKAYCIKI
;
A
#
# COMPACT_ATOMS: atom_id res chain seq x y z
N MET A 1 -43.30 21.51 -19.36
CA MET A 1 -41.82 21.34 -19.31
C MET A 1 -41.35 20.85 -17.94
N ASP A 2 -42.27 20.45 -17.05
CA ASP A 2 -41.97 20.18 -15.64
C ASP A 2 -41.65 18.71 -15.36
N SER A 3 -42.13 17.79 -16.20
CA SER A 3 -41.87 16.35 -16.06
C SER A 3 -40.40 15.97 -16.37
N ILE A 4 -39.81 16.62 -17.38
CA ILE A 4 -38.40 16.37 -17.78
C ILE A 4 -37.43 16.89 -16.69
N ARG A 5 -37.76 18.03 -16.07
CA ARG A 5 -36.95 18.60 -14.97
C ARG A 5 -36.94 17.70 -13.74
N GLY A 6 -38.08 17.07 -13.41
CA GLY A 6 -38.16 16.08 -12.34
C GLY A 6 -37.28 14.84 -12.61
N LEU A 7 -37.31 14.32 -13.84
CA LEU A 7 -36.52 13.14 -14.21
C LEU A 7 -35.00 13.42 -14.16
N VAL A 8 -34.56 14.61 -14.61
CA VAL A 8 -33.15 15.02 -14.57
C VAL A 8 -32.65 15.15 -13.13
N LEU A 9 -33.46 15.72 -12.23
CA LEU A 9 -33.13 15.83 -10.81
C LEU A 9 -33.00 14.46 -10.14
N VAL A 10 -33.88 13.52 -10.45
CA VAL A 10 -33.80 12.15 -9.93
C VAL A 10 -32.55 11.43 -10.43
N LEU A 11 -32.20 11.57 -11.71
CA LEU A 11 -30.97 10.96 -12.26
C LEU A 11 -29.69 11.53 -11.63
N LEU A 12 -29.62 12.86 -11.43
CA LEU A 12 -28.49 13.50 -10.77
C LEU A 12 -28.36 13.06 -9.30
N MET A 13 -29.47 12.96 -8.57
CA MET A 13 -29.48 12.45 -7.20
C MET A 13 -29.01 10.99 -7.13
N VAL A 14 -29.47 10.13 -8.05
CA VAL A 14 -29.04 8.72 -8.12
C VAL A 14 -27.55 8.60 -8.44
N LEU A 15 -27.01 9.43 -9.34
CA LEU A 15 -25.59 9.45 -9.66
C LEU A 15 -24.74 9.93 -8.46
N LEU A 16 -25.18 10.97 -7.76
CA LEU A 16 -24.50 11.47 -6.55
C LEU A 16 -24.54 10.47 -5.40
N ILE A 17 -25.66 9.76 -5.21
CA ILE A 17 -25.77 8.69 -4.21
C ILE A 17 -24.88 7.52 -4.60
N SER A 18 -24.81 7.14 -5.89
CA SER A 18 -23.98 6.04 -6.36
C SER A 18 -22.48 6.34 -6.20
N THR A 19 -22.04 7.57 -6.49
CA THR A 19 -20.65 7.99 -6.27
C THR A 19 -20.34 8.11 -4.78
N ALA A 20 -21.24 8.62 -3.95
CA ALA A 20 -21.06 8.66 -2.49
C ALA A 20 -20.98 7.26 -1.87
N VAL A 21 -21.83 6.32 -2.31
CA VAL A 21 -21.76 4.90 -1.89
C VAL A 21 -20.46 4.25 -2.37
N TYR A 22 -20.00 4.56 -3.59
CA TYR A 22 -18.71 4.08 -4.10
C TYR A 22 -17.52 4.63 -3.28
N VAL A 23 -17.57 5.90 -2.87
CA VAL A 23 -16.54 6.52 -2.03
C VAL A 23 -16.54 5.93 -0.62
N THR A 24 -17.72 5.71 -0.01
CA THR A 24 -17.82 5.12 1.34
C THR A 24 -17.42 3.64 1.39
N THR A 25 -17.74 2.85 0.36
CA THR A 25 -17.35 1.43 0.30
C THR A 25 -15.84 1.23 0.11
N ARG A 26 -15.15 2.12 -0.62
CA ARG A 26 -13.67 2.17 -0.65
C ARG A 26 -13.05 2.44 0.73
N GLY A 27 -13.71 3.27 1.55
CA GLY A 27 -13.24 3.58 2.91
C GLY A 27 -13.39 2.42 3.91
N ILE A 28 -14.46 1.63 3.79
CA ILE A 28 -14.80 0.57 4.77
C ILE A 28 -13.89 -0.67 4.64
N THR A 29 -13.46 -1.03 3.43
CA THR A 29 -12.55 -2.18 3.25
C THR A 29 -11.13 -1.88 3.73
N HIS A 30 -10.70 -0.62 3.65
CA HIS A 30 -9.42 -0.13 4.17
C HIS A 30 -9.36 -0.08 5.70
N THR A 31 -10.45 -0.16 6.46
CA THR A 31 -10.34 -0.05 7.93
C THR A 31 -10.04 -1.38 8.62
N LEU A 32 -10.39 -2.52 8.00
CA LEU A 32 -10.31 -3.84 8.65
C LEU A 32 -8.89 -4.44 8.67
N ILE A 33 -8.00 -3.99 7.80
CA ILE A 33 -6.57 -4.39 7.80
C ILE A 33 -5.75 -3.53 8.78
N TRP A 34 -6.18 -2.27 8.99
CA TRP A 34 -5.42 -1.19 9.62
C TRP A 34 -5.78 -0.91 11.08
N ASN A 35 -6.15 -1.91 11.87
CA ASN A 35 -6.00 -1.77 13.33
C ASN A 35 -4.49 -1.78 13.66
N TYR A 36 -3.79 -0.71 13.29
CA TYR A 36 -2.40 -0.43 13.60
C TYR A 36 -2.29 1.03 14.06
N ASP A 37 -1.96 1.21 15.34
CA ASP A 37 -1.60 2.51 15.89
C ASP A 37 -0.19 2.89 15.39
N GLY A 38 -0.14 3.79 14.40
CA GLY A 38 1.07 4.27 13.71
C GLY A 38 2.10 5.03 14.57
N ASN A 39 2.15 4.77 15.87
CA ASN A 39 3.04 5.43 16.84
C ASN A 39 4.22 4.55 17.28
N ASN A 40 4.25 3.28 16.89
CA ASN A 40 5.32 2.36 17.28
C ASN A 40 6.15 1.96 16.04
N ALA A 41 7.48 1.99 16.17
CA ALA A 41 8.35 1.33 15.19
C ALA A 41 8.20 -0.18 15.33
N MET A 42 8.33 -0.94 14.23
CA MET A 42 8.40 -2.40 14.29
C MET A 42 9.63 -2.81 15.13
N ASP A 43 9.47 -3.77 16.05
CA ASP A 43 10.59 -4.24 16.89
C ASP A 43 11.71 -4.82 16.00
N LYS A 44 12.97 -4.58 16.36
CA LYS A 44 14.14 -5.12 15.65
C LYS A 44 14.04 -6.65 15.51
N ASN A 45 13.50 -7.35 16.51
CA ASN A 45 13.32 -8.81 16.43
C ASN A 45 12.23 -9.25 15.43
N GLN A 46 11.24 -8.39 15.15
CA GLN A 46 10.20 -8.66 14.15
C GLN A 46 10.71 -8.43 12.74
N ASP A 47 11.62 -7.47 12.54
CA ASP A 47 12.24 -7.21 11.23
C ASP A 47 13.08 -8.41 10.75
N LEU A 48 13.68 -9.20 11.65
CA LEU A 48 14.39 -10.44 11.29
C LEU A 48 13.50 -11.57 10.74
N LEU A 49 12.16 -11.45 10.78
CA LEU A 49 11.25 -12.53 10.41
C LEU A 49 10.91 -12.57 8.92
N LEU A 50 11.07 -11.46 8.19
CA LEU A 50 10.77 -11.41 6.75
C LEU A 50 12.05 -11.64 5.93
N PRO A 51 12.01 -12.48 4.88
CA PRO A 51 13.10 -12.56 3.91
C PRO A 51 13.29 -11.23 3.17
N ASP A 52 14.54 -10.93 2.76
CA ASP A 52 14.89 -9.69 2.05
C ASP A 52 14.04 -9.46 0.79
N ASP A 53 13.76 -10.52 0.02
CA ASP A 53 12.89 -10.46 -1.16
C ASP A 53 11.46 -9.97 -0.85
N LEU A 54 10.98 -10.22 0.37
CA LEU A 54 9.64 -9.82 0.80
C LEU A 54 9.60 -8.38 1.31
N LYS A 55 10.70 -7.91 1.90
CA LYS A 55 10.86 -6.50 2.31
C LYS A 55 11.15 -5.59 1.11
N ASN A 56 11.64 -6.16 0.02
CA ASN A 56 12.01 -5.43 -1.17
C ASN A 56 10.80 -4.80 -1.84
N ILE A 57 10.79 -3.46 -1.89
CA ILE A 57 9.70 -2.69 -2.46
C ILE A 57 9.55 -2.93 -3.97
N TYR A 58 10.60 -3.42 -4.66
CA TYR A 58 10.48 -3.84 -6.07
C TYR A 58 9.45 -4.97 -6.26
N ARG A 59 9.07 -5.72 -5.22
CA ARG A 59 8.04 -6.77 -5.36
C ARG A 59 6.69 -6.22 -5.79
N ILE A 60 6.39 -4.96 -5.44
CA ILE A 60 5.15 -4.27 -5.82
C ILE A 60 5.32 -3.32 -7.02
N HIS A 61 6.50 -3.34 -7.66
CA HIS A 61 6.86 -2.38 -8.71
C HIS A 61 5.85 -2.30 -9.84
N PHE A 62 5.34 -3.44 -10.31
CA PHE A 62 4.32 -3.48 -11.35
C PHE A 62 3.00 -2.80 -10.91
N LEU A 63 2.54 -3.10 -9.69
CA LEU A 63 1.32 -2.50 -9.13
C LEU A 63 1.49 -0.99 -9.02
N LEU A 64 2.63 -0.55 -8.49
CA LEU A 64 2.92 0.84 -8.27
C LEU A 64 3.09 1.62 -9.57
N LYS A 65 3.87 1.10 -10.52
CA LYS A 65 4.05 1.69 -11.86
C LYS A 65 2.73 1.88 -12.61
N THR A 66 1.76 1.01 -12.36
CA THR A 66 0.41 1.12 -12.95
C THR A 66 -0.47 2.16 -12.23
N LYS A 67 -0.18 2.46 -10.96
CA LYS A 67 -0.92 3.42 -10.13
C LYS A 67 -0.35 4.84 -10.15
N SER A 68 0.95 4.98 -10.40
CA SER A 68 1.66 6.26 -10.45
C SER A 68 1.40 7.05 -11.72
N GLU A 69 1.53 8.38 -11.61
CA GLU A 69 1.59 9.26 -12.79
C GLU A 69 3.03 9.39 -13.32
N ASP A 70 4.04 9.32 -12.44
CA ASP A 70 5.46 9.28 -12.82
C ASP A 70 5.95 7.83 -12.91
N ILE A 71 6.31 7.42 -14.11
CA ILE A 71 6.75 6.05 -14.40
C ILE A 71 8.09 5.71 -13.72
N ASP A 72 8.90 6.73 -13.42
CA ASP A 72 10.23 6.59 -12.80
C ASP A 72 10.15 6.60 -11.26
N PHE A 73 9.01 7.02 -10.70
CA PHE A 73 8.79 7.05 -9.26
C PHE A 73 8.96 5.66 -8.63
N ALA A 74 8.38 4.63 -9.23
CA ALA A 74 8.47 3.26 -8.72
C ALA A 74 9.92 2.76 -8.64
N ASP A 75 10.79 3.15 -9.59
CA ASP A 75 12.22 2.81 -9.58
C ASP A 75 13.01 3.55 -8.51
N SER A 76 12.57 4.77 -8.15
CA SER A 76 13.25 5.60 -7.16
C SER A 76 13.08 5.11 -5.72
N LEU A 77 12.07 4.28 -5.44
CA LEU A 77 11.71 3.90 -4.07
C LEU A 77 12.61 2.87 -3.41
N ASN A 78 13.29 2.01 -4.17
CA ASN A 78 14.10 0.93 -3.58
C ASN A 78 15.31 1.43 -2.77
N LYS A 79 15.62 2.72 -2.86
CA LYS A 79 16.66 3.37 -2.05
C LYS A 79 16.11 4.54 -1.23
N TYR A 80 14.79 4.68 -1.18
CA TYR A 80 14.14 5.76 -0.47
C TYR A 80 14.04 5.48 1.03
N GLY A 81 14.29 6.49 1.85
CA GLY A 81 14.01 6.47 3.27
C GLY A 81 14.70 5.32 4.02
N CYS A 82 14.13 4.94 5.16
CA CYS A 82 14.66 3.86 5.99
C CYS A 82 13.93 2.54 5.73
N TRP A 83 12.63 2.60 5.48
CA TRP A 83 11.80 1.41 5.34
C TRP A 83 11.73 0.92 3.90
N CYS A 84 11.59 1.81 2.91
CA CYS A 84 11.59 1.37 1.51
C CYS A 84 12.96 0.81 1.07
N SER A 85 14.05 1.33 1.65
CA SER A 85 15.42 0.89 1.40
C SER A 85 15.87 -0.34 2.19
N GLN A 86 14.97 -0.97 2.97
CA GLN A 86 15.26 -2.14 3.81
C GLN A 86 16.34 -1.91 4.89
N ASN A 87 16.57 -0.65 5.30
CA ASN A 87 17.51 -0.28 6.36
C ASN A 87 16.77 0.11 7.67
N GLY A 88 15.51 -0.27 7.82
CA GLY A 88 14.57 0.31 8.78
C GLY A 88 14.64 -0.30 10.17
N THR A 89 15.41 0.32 11.08
CA THR A 89 15.31 0.06 12.52
C THR A 89 14.88 1.29 13.33
N SER A 90 14.47 2.35 12.62
CA SER A 90 14.16 3.67 13.16
C SER A 90 12.80 4.17 12.66
N ASN A 91 12.37 5.34 13.13
CA ASN A 91 11.10 5.92 12.69
C ASN A 91 11.15 6.26 11.18
N PRO A 92 10.03 6.16 10.46
CA PRO A 92 9.98 6.57 9.06
C PRO A 92 10.36 8.05 8.91
N VAL A 93 11.09 8.38 7.85
CA VAL A 93 11.61 9.74 7.64
C VAL A 93 10.55 10.74 7.17
N ASP A 94 9.46 10.24 6.59
CA ASP A 94 8.27 10.98 6.17
C ASP A 94 7.07 10.03 5.97
N GLU A 95 5.94 10.59 5.53
CA GLU A 95 4.71 9.85 5.26
C GLU A 95 4.82 8.85 4.10
N LEU A 96 5.78 9.04 3.19
CA LEU A 96 6.02 8.10 2.08
C LEU A 96 6.78 6.87 2.60
N ASP A 97 7.82 7.08 3.40
CA ASP A 97 8.57 6.01 4.07
C ASP A 97 7.70 5.26 5.08
N LYS A 98 6.71 5.93 5.67
CA LYS A 98 5.69 5.30 6.52
C LYS A 98 4.85 4.25 5.77
N CYS A 99 4.52 4.45 4.49
CA CYS A 99 3.85 3.41 3.69
C CYS A 99 4.69 2.13 3.61
N CYS A 100 6.02 2.26 3.51
CA CYS A 100 6.93 1.11 3.46
C CYS A 100 7.05 0.41 4.82
N LEU A 101 7.06 1.17 5.93
CA LEU A 101 6.93 0.59 7.27
C LEU A 101 5.64 -0.23 7.36
N GLU A 102 4.52 0.39 7.06
CA GLU A 102 3.20 -0.23 7.17
C GLU A 102 3.06 -1.49 6.27
N HIS A 103 3.65 -1.47 5.09
CA HIS A 103 3.75 -2.62 4.19
C HIS A 103 4.50 -3.79 4.85
N GLN A 104 5.70 -3.54 5.37
CA GLN A 104 6.49 -4.56 6.07
C GLN A 104 5.76 -5.07 7.32
N MET A 105 5.04 -4.21 8.03
CA MET A 105 4.23 -4.61 9.18
C MET A 105 3.05 -5.51 8.77
N CYS A 106 2.38 -5.20 7.66
CA CYS A 106 1.32 -6.03 7.10
C CYS A 106 1.85 -7.44 6.79
N LEU A 107 2.98 -7.51 6.08
CA LEU A 107 3.66 -8.77 5.74
C LEU A 107 4.10 -9.55 7.00
N THR A 108 4.68 -8.87 7.97
CA THR A 108 5.13 -9.49 9.23
C THR A 108 3.95 -10.06 10.00
N LYS A 109 2.87 -9.30 10.12
CA LYS A 109 1.67 -9.71 10.83
C LYS A 109 1.06 -10.97 10.22
N ILE A 110 1.02 -11.09 8.89
CA ILE A 110 0.43 -12.28 8.26
C ILE A 110 1.33 -13.51 8.42
N VAL A 111 2.66 -13.34 8.37
CA VAL A 111 3.62 -14.43 8.64
C VAL A 111 3.54 -14.88 10.10
N LEU A 112 3.51 -13.94 11.06
CA LEU A 112 3.35 -14.25 12.48
C LEU A 112 2.03 -14.96 12.80
N ASN A 113 0.98 -14.69 12.02
CA ASN A 113 -0.31 -15.38 12.13
C ASN A 113 -0.35 -16.72 11.36
N GLY A 114 0.80 -17.28 11.01
CA GLY A 114 0.93 -18.64 10.48
C GLY A 114 0.83 -18.76 8.96
N CYS A 115 0.82 -17.64 8.21
CA CYS A 115 0.92 -17.73 6.76
C CYS A 115 2.34 -18.05 6.32
N PRO A 116 2.56 -19.11 5.51
CA PRO A 116 3.89 -19.44 5.03
C PRO A 116 4.35 -18.38 4.02
N VAL A 117 5.64 -18.07 4.04
CA VAL A 117 6.28 -17.16 3.08
C VAL A 117 6.04 -17.60 1.64
N SER A 118 5.90 -18.90 1.37
CA SER A 118 5.58 -19.41 0.02
C SER A 118 4.22 -18.93 -0.52
N SER A 119 3.30 -18.50 0.34
CA SER A 119 2.04 -17.88 -0.09
C SER A 119 2.22 -16.43 -0.57
N SER A 120 3.42 -15.88 -0.50
CA SER A 120 3.75 -14.57 -1.09
C SER A 120 3.74 -14.56 -2.62
N TYR A 121 3.67 -15.74 -3.26
CA TYR A 121 3.34 -15.90 -4.66
C TYR A 121 1.83 -16.04 -4.83
N TYR A 122 1.20 -14.95 -5.26
CA TYR A 122 -0.24 -14.82 -5.43
C TYR A 122 -0.61 -14.32 -6.82
N SER A 123 -1.90 -14.39 -7.12
CA SER A 123 -2.55 -13.95 -8.34
C SER A 123 -3.44 -12.75 -8.04
N TYR A 124 -3.44 -11.80 -8.95
CA TYR A 124 -4.34 -10.66 -8.96
C TYR A 124 -4.84 -10.41 -10.38
N GLN A 125 -5.91 -9.64 -10.48
CA GLN A 125 -6.48 -9.17 -11.73
C GLN A 125 -6.41 -7.64 -11.73
N GLN A 126 -5.87 -7.08 -12.80
CA GLN A 126 -6.06 -5.66 -13.11
C GLN A 126 -7.48 -5.48 -13.66
N CYS A 127 -8.25 -4.61 -13.01
CA CYS A 127 -9.57 -4.19 -13.43
C CYS A 127 -9.46 -2.93 -14.30
N PHE A 128 -10.49 -2.08 -14.32
CA PHE A 128 -10.44 -0.83 -15.06
C PHE A 128 -9.38 0.12 -14.50
N GLY A 129 -8.48 0.62 -15.35
CA GLY A 129 -7.42 1.57 -14.98
C GLY A 129 -6.39 0.96 -14.04
N SER A 130 -6.10 1.66 -12.93
CA SER A 130 -5.11 1.29 -11.90
C SER A 130 -5.70 0.50 -10.72
N ILE A 131 -6.90 -0.05 -10.89
CA ILE A 131 -7.61 -0.83 -9.88
C ILE A 131 -7.17 -2.30 -9.98
N PHE A 132 -6.76 -2.89 -8.86
CA PHE A 132 -6.36 -4.29 -8.76
C PHE A 132 -7.24 -5.07 -7.79
N LYS A 133 -7.43 -6.36 -8.04
CA LYS A 133 -8.20 -7.26 -7.18
C LYS A 133 -7.46 -8.57 -6.96
N CYS A 134 -7.36 -9.01 -5.72
CA CYS A 134 -6.81 -10.33 -5.36
C CYS A 134 -7.77 -11.45 -5.78
N THR A 135 -7.26 -12.47 -6.47
CA THR A 135 -8.09 -13.53 -7.06
C THR A 135 -7.91 -14.90 -6.41
N ASP A 136 -6.84 -15.11 -5.63
CA ASP A 136 -6.65 -16.36 -4.90
C ASP A 136 -7.75 -16.59 -3.85
N ARG A 137 -8.15 -17.87 -3.75
CA ARG A 137 -9.04 -18.37 -2.69
C ARG A 137 -8.26 -18.74 -1.41
N ASP A 138 -6.98 -19.05 -1.55
CA ASP A 138 -6.10 -19.27 -0.41
C ASP A 138 -5.99 -17.99 0.40
N GLN A 139 -6.35 -18.05 1.68
CA GLN A 139 -6.42 -16.85 2.52
C GLN A 139 -5.06 -16.20 2.73
N CYS A 140 -3.98 -16.97 2.76
CA CYS A 140 -2.64 -16.42 2.94
C CYS A 140 -2.18 -15.69 1.68
N LYS A 141 -2.36 -16.28 0.50
CA LYS A 141 -2.10 -15.60 -0.78
C LYS A 141 -2.94 -14.33 -0.93
N HIS A 142 -4.21 -14.40 -0.56
CA HIS A 142 -5.10 -13.25 -0.60
C HIS A 142 -4.59 -12.12 0.31
N LYS A 143 -4.16 -12.44 1.54
CA LYS A 143 -3.61 -11.47 2.48
C LYS A 143 -2.31 -10.82 1.97
N PHE A 144 -1.38 -11.60 1.43
CA PHE A 144 -0.16 -11.07 0.79
C PHE A 144 -0.50 -10.09 -0.34
N CYS A 145 -1.43 -10.49 -1.22
CA CYS A 145 -1.90 -9.64 -2.30
C CYS A 145 -2.51 -8.32 -1.80
N MET A 146 -3.33 -8.37 -0.74
CA MET A 146 -3.93 -7.16 -0.16
C MET A 146 -2.87 -6.22 0.39
N CYS A 147 -1.88 -6.72 1.15
CA CYS A 147 -0.78 -5.89 1.65
C CYS A 147 -0.04 -5.16 0.50
N ASP A 148 0.21 -5.87 -0.60
CA ASP A 148 0.98 -5.33 -1.73
C ASP A 148 0.18 -4.31 -2.57
N ILE A 149 -1.11 -4.56 -2.86
CA ILE A 149 -1.98 -3.60 -3.56
C ILE A 149 -2.13 -2.32 -2.74
N GLU A 150 -2.30 -2.48 -1.44
CA GLU A 150 -2.53 -1.39 -0.51
C GLU A 150 -1.28 -0.53 -0.28
N ALA A 151 -0.11 -1.17 -0.19
CA ALA A 151 1.17 -0.45 -0.19
C ALA A 151 1.35 0.37 -1.47
N ALA A 152 1.02 -0.22 -2.63
CA ALA A 152 1.09 0.49 -3.90
C ALA A 152 0.12 1.68 -3.96
N ASP A 153 -1.10 1.55 -3.43
CA ASP A 153 -2.05 2.67 -3.27
C ASP A 153 -1.54 3.75 -2.30
N CYS A 154 -0.93 3.36 -1.18
CA CYS A 154 -0.37 4.29 -0.21
C CYS A 154 0.75 5.15 -0.82
N LEU A 155 1.65 4.50 -1.57
CA LEU A 155 2.80 5.12 -2.20
C LEU A 155 2.41 6.01 -3.37
N SER A 156 1.53 5.56 -4.28
CA SER A 156 1.11 6.37 -5.43
C SER A 156 0.39 7.64 -5.00
N ASN A 157 -0.43 7.56 -3.94
CA ASN A 157 -1.11 8.74 -3.38
C ASN A 157 -0.16 9.74 -2.71
N ARG A 158 1.13 9.39 -2.53
CA ARG A 158 2.16 10.22 -1.92
C ARG A 158 3.32 10.54 -2.85
N GLU A 159 3.22 10.22 -4.13
CA GLU A 159 4.25 10.46 -5.14
C GLU A 159 4.76 11.91 -5.15
N LEU A 160 3.84 12.89 -5.02
CA LEU A 160 4.18 14.32 -4.95
C LEU A 160 4.96 14.73 -3.70
N TYR A 161 4.99 13.89 -2.65
CA TYR A 161 5.76 14.11 -1.43
C TYR A 161 7.14 13.45 -1.48
N TYR A 162 7.50 12.84 -2.61
CA TYR A 162 8.83 12.28 -2.81
C TYR A 162 9.91 13.34 -2.56
N ASN A 163 10.78 13.07 -1.58
CA ASN A 163 11.85 13.97 -1.21
C ASN A 163 13.21 13.39 -1.62
N GLN A 164 13.86 14.04 -2.59
CA GLN A 164 15.16 13.61 -3.10
C GLN A 164 16.24 13.48 -2.02
N ARG A 165 16.12 14.18 -0.88
CA ARG A 165 17.02 14.04 0.27
C ARG A 165 17.13 12.60 0.77
N TRP A 166 16.10 11.80 0.58
CA TRP A 166 16.01 10.43 1.07
C TRP A 166 16.28 9.36 0.01
N LYS A 167 16.58 9.75 -1.25
CA LYS A 167 16.74 8.87 -2.43
C LYS A 167 17.83 7.80 -2.32
N ASP A 168 18.81 7.99 -1.45
CA ASP A 168 19.92 7.04 -1.24
C ASP A 168 20.02 6.59 0.21
N GLY A 169 18.89 6.60 0.94
CA GLY A 169 18.70 6.06 2.29
C GLY A 169 19.95 6.21 3.13
N ASN A 170 20.27 7.43 3.58
CA ASN A 170 21.49 7.68 4.31
C ASN A 170 21.52 6.78 5.56
N LYS A 171 22.25 5.66 5.47
CA LYS A 171 22.21 4.57 6.45
C LYS A 171 22.47 5.06 7.86
N ALA A 172 23.26 6.12 8.02
CA ALA A 172 23.52 6.75 9.30
C ALA A 172 22.26 7.31 9.99
N TYR A 173 21.26 7.79 9.24
CA TYR A 173 19.98 8.25 9.78
C TYR A 173 19.02 7.10 10.11
N CYS A 174 19.14 5.98 9.39
CA CYS A 174 18.21 4.85 9.50
C CYS A 174 18.58 3.83 10.58
N ILE A 175 19.82 3.89 11.07
CA ILE A 175 20.31 3.10 12.19
C ILE A 175 20.08 3.91 13.47
N LYS A 176 19.03 3.58 14.24
CA LYS A 176 18.99 3.98 15.66
C LYS A 176 19.94 3.06 16.43
N ILE A 177 21.03 3.65 16.93
CA ILE A 177 22.01 3.07 17.87
C ILE A 177 21.25 2.48 19.06
#